data_AF-A0A1V5U7K1-F1
#
_entry.id   AF-A0A1V5U7K1-F1
#
_cell.length_a   1.000
_cell.length_b   1.000
_cell.length_c   1.000
_cell.angle_alpha   90.00
_cell.angle_beta   90.00
_cell.angle_gamma   90.00
#
_symmetry.space_group_name_H-M   'P 1'
#
loop_
_entity.id
_entity.type
_entity.pdbx_description
1 polymer ?
#
loop_
_entity_poly.entity_id
_entity_poly.type
_entity_poly.pdbx_seq_one_letter_code
_entity_poly.pdbx_strand_id
1 'polypeptide(L)'
;MKETFNNKSSGSILSFISNVFYSTIAFLIICGIFIACLAVYIVKINSSLPEISVIKSMSARGSIAISYAEMPGFLSKTIVCVCDPDFFSHKGLLTSSLKTNAVKLYNGEKIESGDMTLTQNLAALALNSNETVVSDPTKFINRTIRFLKENLLALKIESKIKSKDKILEIYLNNAPFGEGVSGLLQAAVVYFNKKPSDLTEAECITLTAILKTQFKLNGEKSIDSLSKEREKIIRQITESGIIDSAKAAAYSFDDLKLNSYQSRINRFNETGAMLIKM
;
A
#
# COMPACT_ATOMS: atom_id res chain seq x y z
N MET A 1 -73.46 -10.13 -39.43
CA MET A 1 -72.74 -8.98 -38.85
C MET A 1 -72.11 -9.39 -37.52
N LYS A 2 -71.06 -10.22 -37.56
CA LYS A 2 -70.18 -10.60 -36.44
C LYS A 2 -68.87 -11.10 -37.09
N GLU A 3 -67.75 -10.87 -36.42
CA GLU A 3 -66.37 -11.23 -36.81
C GLU A 3 -65.57 -10.22 -37.64
N THR A 4 -65.16 -9.11 -37.03
CA THR A 4 -63.92 -8.42 -37.45
C THR A 4 -63.10 -7.80 -36.31
N PHE A 5 -63.48 -7.93 -35.04
CA PHE A 5 -62.83 -7.18 -33.96
C PHE A 5 -61.75 -7.90 -33.15
N ASN A 6 -61.45 -9.19 -33.40
CA ASN A 6 -60.59 -9.95 -32.47
C ASN A 6 -59.17 -10.33 -32.96
N ASN A 7 -58.77 -9.99 -34.19
CA ASN A 7 -57.49 -10.48 -34.75
C ASN A 7 -56.35 -9.43 -34.80
N LYS A 8 -56.64 -8.14 -34.55
CA LYS A 8 -55.63 -7.08 -34.65
C LYS A 8 -54.83 -6.86 -33.35
N SER A 9 -55.42 -7.24 -32.20
CA SER A 9 -54.81 -7.10 -30.87
C SER A 9 -53.80 -8.21 -30.55
N SER A 10 -54.08 -9.46 -30.96
CA SER A 10 -53.24 -10.63 -30.68
C SER A 10 -51.86 -10.55 -31.34
N GLY A 11 -51.77 -10.05 -32.59
CA GLY A 11 -50.50 -9.86 -33.31
C GLY A 11 -49.61 -8.76 -32.71
N SER A 12 -50.21 -7.73 -32.11
CA SER A 12 -49.49 -6.67 -31.39
C SER A 12 -48.87 -7.18 -30.07
N ILE A 13 -49.58 -8.05 -29.36
CA ILE A 13 -49.10 -8.63 -28.10
C ILE A 13 -48.01 -9.67 -28.37
N LEU A 14 -48.17 -10.54 -29.38
CA LEU A 14 -47.13 -11.51 -29.74
C LEU A 14 -45.82 -10.84 -30.21
N SER A 15 -45.92 -9.79 -31.02
CA SER A 15 -44.74 -9.04 -31.48
C SER A 15 -44.06 -8.30 -30.34
N PHE A 16 -44.82 -7.76 -29.39
CA PHE A 16 -44.27 -7.16 -28.18
C PHE A 16 -43.51 -8.18 -27.32
N ILE A 17 -44.11 -9.34 -27.04
CA ILE A 17 -43.47 -10.42 -26.27
C ILE A 17 -42.18 -10.91 -26.95
N SER A 18 -42.23 -11.10 -28.26
CA SER A 18 -41.09 -11.50 -29.08
C SER A 18 -39.95 -10.47 -29.01
N ASN A 19 -40.26 -9.18 -29.12
CA ASN A 19 -39.27 -8.11 -29.03
C ASN A 19 -38.62 -8.03 -27.64
N VAL A 20 -39.40 -8.20 -26.57
CA VAL A 20 -38.87 -8.28 -25.20
C VAL A 20 -37.94 -9.48 -25.07
N PHE A 21 -38.35 -10.65 -25.57
CA PHE A 21 -37.53 -11.87 -25.55
C PHE A 21 -36.20 -11.68 -26.29
N TYR A 22 -36.20 -11.21 -27.54
CA TYR A 22 -34.96 -10.94 -28.27
C TYR A 22 -34.10 -9.86 -27.63
N SER A 23 -34.69 -8.82 -27.05
CA SER A 23 -33.97 -7.77 -26.33
C SER A 23 -33.26 -8.34 -25.09
N THR A 24 -33.94 -9.19 -24.31
CA THR A 24 -33.32 -9.84 -23.14
C THR A 24 -32.18 -10.78 -23.54
N ILE A 25 -32.35 -11.58 -24.61
CA ILE A 25 -31.28 -12.45 -25.12
C ILE A 25 -30.09 -11.62 -25.60
N ALA A 26 -30.34 -10.57 -26.38
CA ALA A 26 -29.28 -9.68 -26.85
C ALA A 26 -28.53 -9.03 -25.67
N PHE A 27 -29.24 -8.58 -24.64
CA PHE A 27 -28.65 -8.05 -23.42
C PHE A 27 -27.76 -9.08 -22.71
N LEU A 28 -28.23 -10.31 -22.53
CA LEU A 28 -27.44 -11.39 -21.91
C LEU A 28 -26.19 -11.74 -22.73
N ILE A 29 -26.29 -11.76 -24.07
CA ILE A 29 -25.13 -11.98 -24.95
C ILE A 29 -24.12 -10.85 -24.77
N ILE A 30 -24.57 -9.59 -24.76
CA ILE A 30 -23.70 -8.42 -24.54
C ILE A 30 -23.02 -8.50 -23.18
N CYS A 31 -23.75 -8.83 -22.11
CA CYS A 31 -23.18 -9.03 -20.78
C CYS A 31 -22.16 -10.18 -20.76
N GLY A 32 -22.45 -11.29 -21.44
CA GLY A 32 -21.54 -12.43 -21.56
C GLY A 32 -20.23 -12.06 -22.26
N ILE A 33 -20.32 -11.35 -23.40
CA ILE A 33 -19.15 -10.83 -24.13
C ILE A 33 -18.36 -9.86 -23.26
N PHE A 34 -19.05 -8.94 -22.56
CA PHE A 34 -18.41 -7.99 -21.66
C PHE A 34 -17.63 -8.68 -20.53
N ILE A 35 -18.23 -9.68 -19.88
CA ILE A 35 -17.58 -10.47 -18.82
C ILE A 35 -16.38 -11.23 -19.39
N ALA A 36 -16.49 -11.83 -20.58
CA ALA A 36 -15.38 -12.52 -21.23
C ALA A 36 -14.22 -11.57 -21.55
N CYS A 37 -14.50 -10.40 -22.10
CA CYS A 37 -13.51 -9.35 -22.35
C CYS A 37 -12.85 -8.88 -21.05
N LEU A 38 -13.63 -8.69 -19.97
CA LEU A 38 -13.11 -8.31 -18.66
C LEU A 38 -12.21 -9.41 -18.08
N ALA A 39 -12.59 -10.67 -18.22
CA ALA A 39 -11.79 -11.81 -17.76
C ALA A 39 -10.44 -11.90 -18.50
N VAL A 40 -10.45 -11.77 -19.84
CA VAL A 40 -9.23 -11.70 -20.64
C VAL A 40 -8.34 -10.53 -20.20
N TYR A 41 -8.95 -9.38 -19.91
CA TYR A 41 -8.23 -8.21 -19.43
C TYR A 41 -7.59 -8.43 -18.05
N ILE A 42 -8.29 -9.06 -17.11
CA ILE A 42 -7.75 -9.43 -15.79
C ILE A 42 -6.59 -10.42 -15.94
N VAL A 43 -6.71 -11.42 -16.84
CA VAL A 43 -5.62 -12.36 -17.12
C VAL A 43 -4.40 -11.63 -17.66
N LYS A 44 -4.59 -10.68 -18.60
CA LYS A 44 -3.51 -9.85 -19.14
C LYS A 44 -2.83 -9.01 -18.05
N ILE A 45 -3.61 -8.41 -17.15
CA ILE A 45 -3.06 -7.68 -16.00
C ILE A 45 -2.26 -8.62 -15.11
N ASN A 46 -2.81 -9.78 -14.74
CA ASN A 46 -2.16 -10.74 -13.86
C ASN A 46 -0.84 -11.28 -14.45
N SER A 47 -0.77 -11.48 -15.78
CA SER A 47 0.46 -11.86 -16.46
C SER A 47 1.52 -10.75 -16.49
N SER A 48 1.11 -9.49 -16.36
CA SER A 48 2.03 -8.33 -16.29
C SER A 48 2.55 -8.05 -14.87
N LEU A 49 2.04 -8.77 -13.86
CA LEU A 49 2.47 -8.57 -12.48
C LEU A 49 3.87 -9.14 -12.24
N PRO A 50 4.69 -8.48 -11.40
CA PRO A 50 5.99 -9.00 -11.01
C PRO A 50 5.93 -10.45 -10.48
N GLU A 51 7.00 -11.19 -10.72
CA GLU A 51 7.16 -12.52 -10.13
C GLU A 51 7.40 -12.43 -8.62
N ILE A 52 6.87 -13.42 -7.88
CA ILE A 52 7.05 -13.47 -6.43
C ILE A 52 8.51 -13.76 -6.04
N SER A 53 9.26 -14.46 -6.89
CA SER A 53 10.71 -14.65 -6.75
C SER A 53 11.43 -13.30 -6.66
N VAL A 54 11.14 -12.39 -7.60
CA VAL A 54 11.68 -11.03 -7.63
C VAL A 54 11.32 -10.27 -6.34
N ILE A 55 10.05 -10.33 -5.91
CA ILE A 55 9.60 -9.67 -4.69
C ILE A 55 10.30 -10.22 -3.44
N LYS A 56 10.51 -11.54 -3.35
CA LYS A 56 11.23 -12.16 -2.23
C LYS A 56 12.69 -11.72 -2.14
N SER A 57 13.30 -11.37 -3.26
CA SER A 57 14.67 -10.85 -3.35
C SER A 57 14.76 -9.32 -3.35
N MET A 58 13.63 -8.61 -3.28
CA MET A 58 13.65 -7.14 -3.27
C MET A 58 14.36 -6.63 -2.02
N SER A 59 15.27 -5.69 -2.24
CA SER A 59 15.86 -4.84 -1.22
C SER A 59 15.83 -3.40 -1.73
N ALA A 60 15.72 -2.44 -0.82
CA ALA A 60 15.86 -1.04 -1.19
C ALA A 60 17.15 -0.83 -1.99
N ARG A 61 17.10 0.05 -3.02
CA ARG A 61 18.20 0.27 -3.97
C ARG A 61 19.54 0.45 -3.24
N GLY A 62 20.48 -0.45 -3.53
CA GLY A 62 21.84 -0.41 -2.97
C GLY A 62 21.98 -0.83 -1.50
N SER A 63 20.90 -1.29 -0.85
CA SER A 63 20.92 -1.74 0.56
C SER A 63 20.98 -3.25 0.70
N ILE A 64 21.67 -3.69 1.75
CA ILE A 64 21.69 -5.09 2.20
C ILE A 64 20.34 -5.36 2.90
N ALA A 65 19.62 -6.37 2.44
CA ALA A 65 18.40 -6.81 3.13
C ALA A 65 18.78 -7.46 4.46
N ILE A 66 18.11 -7.05 5.54
CA ILE A 66 18.26 -7.68 6.85
C ILE A 66 17.13 -8.68 7.07
N SER A 67 17.42 -9.75 7.80
CA SER A 67 16.42 -10.74 8.16
C SER A 67 15.44 -10.19 9.22
N TYR A 68 14.25 -10.76 9.31
CA TYR A 68 13.24 -10.36 10.29
C TYR A 68 13.77 -10.43 11.74
N ALA A 69 14.65 -11.39 12.03
CA ALA A 69 15.27 -11.55 13.34
C ALA A 69 16.21 -10.40 13.74
N GLU A 70 16.77 -9.68 12.77
CA GLU A 70 17.64 -8.52 12.99
C GLU A 70 16.85 -7.21 13.10
N MET A 71 15.54 -7.25 12.83
CA MET A 71 14.65 -6.09 12.96
C MET A 71 14.22 -5.91 14.42
N PRO A 72 14.11 -4.66 14.91
CA PRO A 72 13.57 -4.42 16.25
C PRO A 72 12.14 -4.95 16.35
N GLY A 73 11.92 -5.88 17.27
CA GLY A 73 10.59 -6.40 17.54
C GLY A 73 9.60 -5.30 17.92
N PHE A 74 10.07 -4.28 18.65
CA PHE A 74 9.26 -3.11 19.01
C PHE A 74 8.84 -2.27 17.78
N LEU A 75 9.72 -2.07 16.80
CA LEU A 75 9.39 -1.38 15.55
C LEU A 75 8.33 -2.17 14.77
N SER A 76 8.54 -3.47 14.59
CA SER A 76 7.60 -4.34 13.86
C SER A 76 6.20 -4.30 14.48
N LYS A 77 6.11 -4.43 15.81
CA LYS A 77 4.84 -4.32 16.54
C LYS A 77 4.19 -2.95 16.40
N THR A 78 4.98 -1.88 16.54
CA THR A 78 4.49 -0.50 16.41
C THR A 78 3.96 -0.21 15.00
N ILE A 79 4.68 -0.62 13.95
CA ILE A 79 4.24 -0.45 12.55
C ILE A 79 2.96 -1.25 12.29
N VAL A 80 2.88 -2.51 12.72
CA VAL A 80 1.65 -3.30 12.56
C VAL A 80 0.49 -2.62 13.30
N CYS A 81 0.66 -2.29 14.57
CA CYS A 81 -0.38 -1.66 15.39
C CYS A 81 -0.94 -0.36 14.79
N VAL A 82 -0.11 0.43 14.11
CA VAL A 82 -0.48 1.77 13.67
C VAL A 82 -0.84 1.82 12.18
N CYS A 83 -0.23 0.99 11.34
CA CYS A 83 -0.44 1.02 9.89
C CYS A 83 -1.41 -0.06 9.43
N ASP A 84 -1.51 -1.18 10.13
CA ASP A 84 -2.35 -2.32 9.74
C ASP A 84 -2.66 -3.20 10.96
N PRO A 85 -3.56 -2.75 11.88
CA PRO A 85 -3.82 -3.45 13.14
C PRO A 85 -4.29 -4.90 12.95
N ASP A 86 -4.94 -5.17 11.82
CA ASP A 86 -5.46 -6.48 11.43
C ASP A 86 -4.47 -7.29 10.57
N PHE A 87 -3.21 -6.86 10.46
CA PHE A 87 -2.23 -7.43 9.52
C PHE A 87 -2.17 -8.96 9.55
N PHE A 88 -2.19 -9.56 10.74
CA PHE A 88 -2.11 -11.01 10.90
C PHE A 88 -3.42 -11.75 10.65
N SER A 89 -4.57 -11.07 10.65
CA SER A 89 -5.89 -11.68 10.48
C SER A 89 -6.35 -11.68 9.02
N HIS A 90 -6.02 -10.64 8.24
CA HIS A 90 -6.47 -10.50 6.86
C HIS A 90 -5.49 -11.17 5.85
N LYS A 91 -5.97 -11.47 4.64
CA LYS A 91 -5.18 -12.07 3.55
C LYS A 91 -4.78 -11.03 2.51
N GLY A 92 -4.09 -9.99 2.94
CA GLY A 92 -3.54 -8.91 2.11
C GLY A 92 -4.50 -7.76 1.82
N LEU A 93 -5.82 -7.98 1.84
CA LEU A 93 -6.81 -6.92 1.65
C LEU A 93 -7.75 -6.84 2.85
N LEU A 94 -8.12 -5.61 3.22
CA LEU A 94 -9.18 -5.33 4.18
C LEU A 94 -10.41 -4.81 3.43
N THR A 95 -11.57 -5.47 3.61
CA THR A 95 -12.77 -5.17 2.81
C THR A 95 -13.31 -3.75 3.05
N SER A 96 -13.21 -3.24 4.27
CA SER A 96 -13.59 -1.85 4.60
C SER A 96 -12.72 -0.86 3.82
N SER A 97 -11.39 -1.00 3.91
CA SER A 97 -10.43 -0.16 3.18
C SER A 97 -10.62 -0.24 1.67
N LEU A 98 -10.87 -1.44 1.12
CA LEU A 98 -11.08 -1.62 -0.32
C LEU A 98 -12.30 -0.84 -0.82
N LYS A 99 -13.41 -0.86 -0.07
CA LYS A 99 -14.63 -0.10 -0.40
C LYS A 99 -14.36 1.40 -0.34
N THR A 100 -13.77 1.89 0.74
CA THR A 100 -13.43 3.31 0.91
C THR A 100 -12.51 3.79 -0.21
N ASN A 101 -11.47 3.01 -0.56
CA ASN A 101 -10.51 3.36 -1.58
C ASN A 101 -11.11 3.33 -2.99
N ALA A 102 -12.06 2.42 -3.25
CA ALA A 102 -12.81 2.43 -4.51
C ALA A 102 -13.68 3.68 -4.66
N VAL A 103 -14.31 4.16 -3.56
CA VAL A 103 -15.07 5.42 -3.56
C VAL A 103 -14.13 6.62 -3.78
N LYS A 104 -13.01 6.69 -3.06
CA LYS A 104 -11.98 7.73 -3.27
C LYS A 104 -11.52 7.76 -4.74
N LEU A 105 -11.23 6.59 -5.31
CA LEU A 105 -10.83 6.45 -6.70
C LEU A 105 -11.91 6.98 -7.67
N TYR A 106 -13.18 6.63 -7.45
CA TYR A 106 -14.32 7.10 -8.25
C TYR A 106 -14.47 8.62 -8.19
N ASN A 107 -14.31 9.20 -7.00
CA ASN A 107 -14.37 10.65 -6.78
C ASN A 107 -13.12 11.39 -7.28
N GLY A 108 -12.09 10.66 -7.75
CA GLY A 108 -10.82 11.25 -8.15
C GLY A 108 -9.90 11.65 -6.98
N GLU A 109 -10.25 11.32 -5.74
CA GLU A 109 -9.46 11.56 -4.53
C GLU A 109 -8.24 10.65 -4.47
N LYS A 110 -7.14 11.14 -3.88
CA LYS A 110 -5.91 10.34 -3.72
C LYS A 110 -6.14 9.24 -2.67
N ILE A 111 -5.73 8.01 -3.00
CA ILE A 111 -5.64 6.92 -2.02
C ILE A 111 -4.31 7.10 -1.29
N GLU A 112 -4.36 7.22 0.03
CA GLU A 112 -3.16 7.40 0.86
C GLU A 112 -2.61 6.04 1.31
N SER A 113 -1.31 5.96 1.57
CA SER A 113 -0.69 4.71 2.04
C SER A 113 -1.26 4.21 3.37
N GLY A 114 -1.79 5.12 4.19
CA GLY A 114 -2.49 4.79 5.43
C GLY A 114 -3.88 4.17 5.25
N ASP A 115 -4.46 4.27 4.05
CA ASP A 115 -5.72 3.60 3.71
C ASP A 115 -5.51 2.16 3.19
N MET A 116 -4.26 1.71 3.08
CA MET A 116 -3.87 0.43 2.49
C MET A 116 -3.22 -0.47 3.54
N THR A 117 -3.41 -1.78 3.41
CA THR A 117 -2.70 -2.78 4.22
C THR A 117 -1.20 -2.73 3.95
N LEU A 118 -0.40 -3.31 4.84
CA LEU A 118 1.06 -3.43 4.63
C LEU A 118 1.36 -4.24 3.36
N THR A 119 0.57 -5.27 3.06
CA THR A 119 0.75 -6.08 1.86
C THR A 119 0.38 -5.32 0.58
N GLN A 120 -0.64 -4.45 0.61
CA GLN A 120 -0.95 -3.54 -0.51
C GLN A 120 0.18 -2.54 -0.73
N ASN A 121 0.73 -1.96 0.35
CA ASN A 121 1.87 -1.06 0.26
C ASN A 121 3.11 -1.76 -0.32
N LEU A 122 3.38 -3.02 0.07
CA LEU A 122 4.43 -3.83 -0.55
C LEU A 122 4.19 -4.06 -2.05
N ALA A 123 2.95 -4.37 -2.44
CA ALA A 123 2.58 -4.52 -3.85
C ALA A 123 2.82 -3.23 -4.65
N ALA A 124 2.46 -2.06 -4.10
CA ALA A 124 2.70 -0.76 -4.72
C ALA A 124 4.21 -0.49 -4.92
N LEU A 125 5.05 -0.83 -3.94
CA LEU A 125 6.52 -0.73 -4.06
C LEU A 125 7.07 -1.64 -5.17
N ALA A 126 6.61 -2.89 -5.23
CA ALA A 126 7.02 -3.85 -6.25
C ALA A 126 6.64 -3.40 -7.68
N LEU A 127 5.48 -2.77 -7.85
CA LEU A 127 5.05 -2.23 -9.14
C LEU A 127 5.87 -1.00 -9.55
N ASN A 128 6.17 -0.10 -8.61
CA ASN A 128 7.02 1.07 -8.88
C ASN A 128 8.42 0.70 -9.34
N SER A 129 8.97 -0.42 -8.88
CA SER A 129 10.30 -0.88 -9.29
C SER A 129 10.36 -1.43 -10.73
N ASN A 130 9.21 -1.81 -11.31
CA ASN A 130 9.12 -2.50 -12.60
C ASN A 130 8.43 -1.69 -13.71
N GLU A 131 7.79 -0.57 -13.40
CA GLU A 131 7.09 0.23 -14.41
C GLU A 131 8.03 1.26 -15.07
N THR A 132 8.47 0.97 -16.30
CA THR A 132 8.89 1.99 -17.28
C THR A 132 7.65 2.81 -17.69
N VAL A 133 7.57 4.04 -17.19
CA VAL A 133 6.44 4.97 -17.33
C VAL A 133 6.15 5.29 -18.80
N VAL A 134 4.98 4.87 -19.32
CA VAL A 134 4.44 5.35 -20.62
C VAL A 134 2.95 5.71 -20.50
N SER A 135 2.43 6.01 -19.31
CA SER A 135 1.00 6.29 -19.14
C SER A 135 0.77 7.45 -18.17
N ASP A 136 -0.06 8.41 -18.58
CA ASP A 136 -0.45 9.57 -17.76
C ASP A 136 -1.13 9.11 -16.46
N PRO A 137 -0.47 9.26 -15.29
CA PRO A 137 -0.97 8.72 -14.02
C PRO A 137 -2.22 9.45 -13.50
N THR A 138 -2.60 10.57 -14.11
CA THR A 138 -3.77 11.35 -13.69
C THR A 138 -5.09 10.79 -14.24
N LYS A 139 -5.03 10.04 -15.35
CA LYS A 139 -6.22 9.50 -15.99
C LYS A 139 -6.90 8.46 -15.11
N PHE A 140 -8.21 8.59 -14.95
CA PHE A 140 -9.05 7.67 -14.17
C PHE A 140 -8.81 6.19 -14.52
N ILE A 141 -8.71 5.88 -15.82
CA ILE A 141 -8.45 4.52 -16.32
C ILE A 141 -7.11 3.98 -15.79
N ASN A 142 -6.04 4.79 -15.86
CA ASN A 142 -4.71 4.36 -15.41
C ASN A 142 -4.66 4.17 -13.89
N ARG A 143 -5.30 5.06 -13.14
CA ARG A 143 -5.45 4.92 -11.69
C ARG A 143 -6.22 3.66 -11.30
N THR A 144 -7.27 3.33 -12.06
CA THR A 144 -8.08 2.11 -11.86
C THR A 144 -7.27 0.85 -12.16
N ILE A 145 -6.51 0.84 -13.25
CA ILE A 145 -5.63 -0.28 -13.60
C ILE A 145 -4.56 -0.46 -12.52
N ARG A 146 -3.95 0.64 -12.05
CA ARG A 146 -2.94 0.61 -11.01
C ARG A 146 -3.49 0.06 -9.70
N PHE A 147 -4.66 0.55 -9.27
CA PHE A 147 -5.37 0.04 -8.10
C PHE A 147 -5.65 -1.47 -8.25
N LEU A 148 -6.13 -1.92 -9.40
CA LEU A 148 -6.39 -3.35 -9.64
C LEU A 148 -5.10 -4.18 -9.58
N LYS A 149 -4.00 -3.70 -10.19
CA LYS A 149 -2.68 -4.36 -10.14
C LYS A 149 -2.19 -4.50 -8.69
N GLU A 150 -2.26 -3.45 -7.89
CA GLU A 150 -1.84 -3.44 -6.49
C GLU A 150 -2.63 -4.46 -5.67
N ASN A 151 -3.96 -4.49 -5.82
CA ASN A 151 -4.82 -5.43 -5.10
C ASN A 151 -4.59 -6.89 -5.52
N LEU A 152 -4.50 -7.16 -6.83
CA LEU A 152 -4.22 -8.52 -7.34
C LEU A 152 -2.84 -9.01 -6.90
N LEU A 153 -1.84 -8.13 -6.94
CA LEU A 153 -0.49 -8.47 -6.49
C LEU A 153 -0.43 -8.71 -4.99
N ALA A 154 -1.13 -7.93 -4.17
CA ALA A 154 -1.22 -8.15 -2.74
C ALA A 154 -1.79 -9.55 -2.40
N LEU A 155 -2.86 -9.96 -3.09
CA LEU A 155 -3.42 -11.32 -2.95
C LEU A 155 -2.43 -12.40 -3.40
N LYS A 156 -1.69 -12.16 -4.50
CA LYS A 156 -0.66 -13.08 -5.01
C LYS A 156 0.51 -13.21 -4.02
N ILE A 157 0.93 -12.11 -3.39
CA ILE A 157 1.98 -12.09 -2.36
C ILE A 157 1.56 -12.97 -1.18
N GLU A 158 0.38 -12.75 -0.61
CA GLU A 158 -0.14 -13.54 0.52
C GLU A 158 -0.22 -15.03 0.18
N SER A 159 -0.77 -15.34 -0.98
CA SER A 159 -0.95 -16.73 -1.46
C SER A 159 0.38 -17.48 -1.62
N LYS A 160 1.43 -16.80 -2.07
CA LYS A 160 2.71 -17.42 -2.44
C LYS A 160 3.81 -17.31 -1.40
N ILE A 161 3.81 -16.27 -0.55
CA ILE A 161 4.78 -16.12 0.54
C ILE A 161 4.29 -16.85 1.79
N LYS A 162 2.98 -16.82 2.09
CA LYS A 162 2.29 -17.48 3.21
C LYS A 162 2.75 -17.11 4.63
N SER A 163 3.94 -16.53 4.81
CA SER A 163 4.45 -16.03 6.09
C SER A 163 4.28 -14.52 6.18
N LYS A 164 3.53 -14.07 7.20
CA LYS A 164 3.33 -12.65 7.52
C LYS A 164 4.63 -11.97 7.92
N ASP A 165 5.47 -12.64 8.69
CA ASP A 165 6.77 -12.14 9.10
C ASP A 165 7.67 -11.89 7.88
N LYS A 166 7.67 -12.81 6.90
CA LYS A 166 8.43 -12.61 5.67
C LYS A 166 7.88 -11.47 4.81
N ILE A 167 6.56 -11.29 4.75
CA ILE A 167 5.94 -10.14 4.06
C ILE A 167 6.38 -8.83 4.73
N LEU A 168 6.32 -8.78 6.07
CA LEU A 168 6.74 -7.62 6.85
C LEU A 168 8.24 -7.35 6.68
N GLU A 169 9.07 -8.38 6.67
CA GLU A 169 10.51 -8.27 6.41
C GLU A 169 10.79 -7.64 5.04
N ILE A 170 10.18 -8.15 3.97
CA ILE A 170 10.36 -7.59 2.63
C ILE A 170 9.84 -6.15 2.59
N TYR A 171 8.69 -5.88 3.20
CA TYR A 171 8.16 -4.53 3.29
C TYR A 171 9.12 -3.57 3.99
N LEU A 172 9.59 -3.89 5.21
CA LEU A 172 10.47 -3.02 5.99
C LEU A 172 11.84 -2.83 5.33
N ASN A 173 12.33 -3.79 4.55
CA ASN A 173 13.54 -3.63 3.74
C ASN A 173 13.36 -2.72 2.52
N ASN A 174 12.12 -2.37 2.15
CA ASN A 174 11.82 -1.57 0.96
C ASN A 174 10.96 -0.32 1.27
N ALA A 175 10.48 -0.18 2.51
CA ALA A 175 9.55 0.86 2.91
C ALA A 175 10.18 2.26 2.76
N PRO A 176 9.42 3.26 2.28
CA PRO A 176 9.91 4.62 2.11
C PRO A 176 9.92 5.35 3.44
N PHE A 177 11.07 5.35 4.12
CA PHE A 177 11.28 6.08 5.37
C PHE A 177 11.67 7.55 5.09
N GLY A 178 10.98 8.21 4.15
CA GLY A 178 11.25 9.59 3.77
C GLY A 178 11.97 9.76 2.43
N GLU A 179 12.18 11.01 2.02
CA GLU A 179 12.74 11.36 0.71
C GLU A 179 14.18 10.85 0.54
N GLY A 180 14.38 9.93 -0.40
CA GLY A 180 15.70 9.34 -0.69
C GLY A 180 16.14 8.24 0.30
N VAL A 181 15.33 7.93 1.31
CA VAL A 181 15.65 6.92 2.33
C VAL A 181 14.63 5.78 2.24
N SER A 182 15.09 4.59 1.87
CA SER A 182 14.24 3.42 1.70
C SER A 182 14.87 2.20 2.37
N GLY A 183 14.05 1.44 3.08
CA GLY A 183 14.51 0.29 3.83
C GLY A 183 15.01 0.64 5.23
N LEU A 184 14.74 -0.26 6.17
CA LEU A 184 15.01 -0.08 7.59
C LEU A 184 16.50 0.09 7.91
N LEU A 185 17.38 -0.68 7.27
CA LEU A 185 18.82 -0.56 7.47
C LEU A 185 19.31 0.84 7.10
N GLN A 186 18.93 1.33 5.91
CA GLN A 186 19.30 2.66 5.47
C GLN A 186 18.75 3.71 6.43
N ALA A 187 17.49 3.61 6.84
CA ALA A 187 16.87 4.54 7.78
C ALA A 187 17.58 4.56 9.15
N ALA A 188 17.93 3.41 9.70
CA ALA A 188 18.65 3.32 10.98
C ALA A 188 20.03 4.00 10.93
N VAL A 189 20.78 3.78 9.84
CA VAL A 189 22.10 4.39 9.64
C VAL A 189 21.98 5.88 9.37
N VAL A 190 21.06 6.27 8.50
CA VAL A 190 20.88 7.65 8.07
C VAL A 190 20.39 8.53 9.21
N TYR A 191 19.32 8.12 9.91
CA TYR A 191 18.67 8.92 10.94
C TYR A 191 19.27 8.78 12.33
N PHE A 192 19.99 7.69 12.62
CA PHE A 192 20.49 7.45 13.98
C PHE A 192 21.96 7.02 14.02
N ASN A 193 22.56 6.67 12.87
CA ASN A 193 23.90 6.08 12.79
C ASN A 193 24.02 4.80 13.62
N LYS A 194 22.99 3.94 13.53
CA LYS A 194 22.86 2.71 14.29
C LYS A 194 22.55 1.52 13.39
N LYS A 195 22.83 0.32 13.88
CA LYS A 195 22.23 -0.89 13.32
C LYS A 195 20.74 -0.92 13.71
N PRO A 196 19.88 -1.54 12.89
CA PRO A 196 18.46 -1.69 13.21
C PRO A 196 18.24 -2.25 14.62
N SER A 197 18.95 -3.32 15.00
CA SER A 197 18.89 -3.95 16.33
C SER A 197 19.16 -3.02 17.51
N ASP A 198 19.88 -1.92 17.28
CA ASP A 198 20.35 -1.01 18.34
C ASP A 198 19.43 0.22 18.48
N LEU A 199 18.35 0.28 17.69
CA LEU A 199 17.35 1.34 17.77
C LEU A 199 16.60 1.25 19.10
N THR A 200 16.50 2.39 19.77
CA THR A 200 15.66 2.56 20.94
C THR A 200 14.18 2.59 20.55
N GLU A 201 13.29 2.37 21.52
CA GLU A 201 11.85 2.45 21.31
C GLU A 201 11.42 3.84 20.76
N ALA A 202 12.01 4.93 21.25
CA ALA A 202 11.76 6.29 20.77
C ALA A 202 12.19 6.49 19.30
N GLU A 203 13.34 5.92 18.90
CA GLU A 203 13.80 5.95 17.51
C GLU A 203 12.89 5.11 16.61
N CYS A 204 12.37 3.98 17.10
CA CYS A 204 11.39 3.16 16.39
C CYS A 204 10.05 3.89 16.18
N ILE A 205 9.55 4.60 17.21
CA ILE A 205 8.37 5.46 17.11
C ILE A 205 8.61 6.55 16.05
N THR A 206 9.79 7.15 16.06
CA THR A 206 10.19 8.17 15.10
C THR A 206 10.20 7.63 13.67
N LEU A 207 10.80 6.45 13.41
CA LEU A 207 10.76 5.82 12.09
C LEU A 207 9.34 5.50 11.63
N THR A 208 8.48 5.07 12.54
CA THR A 208 7.06 4.80 12.23
C THR A 208 6.34 6.10 11.84
N ALA A 209 6.59 7.19 12.56
CA ALA A 209 6.03 8.50 12.24
C ALA A 209 6.53 9.03 10.89
N ILE A 210 7.82 8.86 10.59
CA ILE A 210 8.43 9.21 9.29
C ILE A 210 7.75 8.44 8.16
N LEU A 211 7.55 7.13 8.33
CA LEU A 211 6.89 6.26 7.35
C LEU A 211 5.45 6.71 7.07
N LYS A 212 4.68 7.10 8.08
CA LYS A 212 3.28 7.54 7.91
C LYS A 212 3.17 8.93 7.28
N THR A 213 4.00 9.86 7.73
CA THR A 213 3.95 11.25 7.24
C THR A 213 4.57 11.42 5.86
N GLN A 214 5.25 10.38 5.33
CA GLN A 214 6.09 10.48 4.14
C GLN A 214 7.03 11.68 4.27
N PHE A 215 7.68 11.75 5.43
CA PHE A 215 8.36 12.92 5.93
C PHE A 215 9.33 13.52 4.91
N LYS A 216 9.19 14.83 4.68
CA LYS A 216 10.15 15.64 3.94
C LYS A 216 10.87 16.53 4.91
N LEU A 217 12.20 16.44 4.92
CA LEU A 217 13.03 17.08 5.93
C LEU A 217 13.18 18.61 5.76
N ASN A 218 12.75 19.18 4.62
CA ASN A 218 13.09 20.57 4.24
C ASN A 218 12.07 21.64 4.70
N GLY A 219 11.42 21.52 5.85
CA GLY A 219 10.59 22.62 6.36
C GLY A 219 10.15 22.47 7.81
N GLU A 220 10.13 23.57 8.57
CA GLU A 220 9.66 23.60 9.97
C GLU A 220 8.27 22.96 10.16
N LYS A 221 7.40 23.08 9.14
CA LYS A 221 6.07 22.43 9.11
C LYS A 221 6.13 20.90 9.14
N SER A 222 7.23 20.28 8.71
CA SER A 222 7.37 18.83 8.74
C SER A 222 7.64 18.33 10.15
N ILE A 223 8.45 19.02 10.94
CA ILE A 223 8.77 18.63 12.33
C ILE A 223 7.52 18.65 13.20
N ASP A 224 6.68 19.68 13.08
CA ASP A 224 5.40 19.73 13.79
C ASP A 224 4.47 18.56 13.40
N SER A 225 4.38 18.23 12.11
CA SER A 225 3.63 17.06 11.63
C SER A 225 4.18 15.75 12.20
N LEU A 226 5.51 15.61 12.25
CA LEU A 226 6.18 14.44 12.81
C LEU A 226 5.90 14.29 14.30
N SER A 227 6.01 15.38 15.08
CA SER A 227 5.71 15.40 16.52
C SER A 227 4.27 14.99 16.80
N LYS A 228 3.31 15.59 16.09
CA LYS A 228 1.90 15.24 16.20
C LYS A 228 1.64 13.78 15.86
N GLU A 229 2.34 13.25 14.85
CA GLU A 229 2.19 11.85 14.48
C GLU A 229 2.79 10.90 15.52
N ARG A 230 3.93 11.25 16.13
CA ARG A 230 4.49 10.47 17.25
C ARG A 230 3.55 10.45 18.45
N GLU A 231 2.92 11.56 18.81
CA GLU A 231 1.93 11.61 19.89
C GLU A 231 0.74 10.68 19.61
N LYS A 232 0.24 10.67 18.36
CA LYS A 232 -0.82 9.72 17.96
C LYS A 232 -0.33 8.27 18.05
N ILE A 233 0.87 7.98 17.58
CA ILE A 233 1.47 6.64 17.66
C ILE A 233 1.56 6.20 19.11
N ILE A 234 2.13 7.03 19.99
CA ILE A 234 2.27 6.74 21.43
C ILE A 234 0.91 6.41 22.03
N ARG A 235 -0.12 7.22 21.73
CA ARG A 235 -1.49 6.96 22.18
C ARG A 235 -1.98 5.60 21.68
N GLN A 236 -1.86 5.31 20.39
CA GLN A 236 -2.32 4.05 19.80
C GLN A 236 -1.61 2.82 20.37
N ILE A 237 -0.28 2.87 20.55
CA ILE A 237 0.48 1.75 21.11
C ILE A 237 0.28 1.60 22.62
N THR A 238 -0.14 2.66 23.32
CA THR A 238 -0.57 2.58 24.72
C THR A 238 -1.96 1.95 24.82
N GLU A 239 -2.90 2.38 23.99
CA GLU A 239 -4.26 1.84 23.92
C GLU A 239 -4.29 0.35 23.52
N SER A 240 -3.34 -0.08 22.69
CA SER A 240 -3.18 -1.49 22.31
C SER A 240 -2.37 -2.33 23.33
N GLY A 241 -1.85 -1.70 24.39
CA GLY A 241 -1.11 -2.38 25.46
C GLY A 241 0.31 -2.80 25.09
N ILE A 242 0.89 -2.26 24.01
CA ILE A 242 2.30 -2.50 23.66
C ILE A 242 3.23 -1.86 24.71
N ILE A 243 2.82 -0.72 25.26
CA ILE A 243 3.48 -0.01 26.36
C ILE A 243 2.47 0.40 27.42
N ASP A 244 2.94 0.66 28.63
CA ASP A 244 2.14 1.29 29.68
C ASP A 244 2.24 2.83 29.64
N SER A 245 1.35 3.49 30.39
CA SER A 245 1.31 4.96 30.47
C SER A 245 2.57 5.58 31.08
N ALA A 246 3.29 4.85 31.94
CA ALA A 246 4.52 5.36 32.56
C ALA A 246 5.66 5.43 31.53
N LYS A 247 5.82 4.38 30.70
CA LYS A 247 6.72 4.38 29.54
C LYS A 247 6.33 5.44 28.52
N ALA A 248 5.04 5.55 28.21
CA ALA A 248 4.54 6.56 27.27
C ALA A 248 4.94 7.98 27.68
N ALA A 249 4.84 8.31 28.98
CA ALA A 249 5.23 9.61 29.53
C ALA A 249 6.75 9.82 29.61
N ALA A 250 7.55 8.75 29.57
CA ALA A 250 9.00 8.80 29.67
C ALA A 250 9.70 9.04 28.33
N TYR A 251 9.02 8.86 27.19
CA TYR A 251 9.64 9.09 25.90
C TYR A 251 9.96 10.56 25.68
N SER A 252 11.19 10.80 25.22
CA SER A 252 11.67 12.11 24.82
C SER A 252 12.26 12.02 23.41
N PHE A 253 11.99 13.04 22.60
CA PHE A 253 12.41 13.10 21.19
C PHE A 253 13.30 14.31 20.98
N ASP A 254 14.45 14.08 20.34
CA ASP A 254 15.43 15.11 20.02
C ASP A 254 15.34 15.44 18.52
N ASP A 255 14.42 16.34 18.16
CA ASP A 255 14.18 16.73 16.77
C ASP A 255 15.36 17.51 16.16
N LEU A 256 16.17 18.18 17.00
CA LEU A 256 17.38 18.86 16.54
C LEU A 256 18.42 17.87 16.01
N LYS A 257 18.55 16.70 16.64
CA LYS A 257 19.39 15.62 16.11
C LYS A 257 18.89 15.13 14.76
N LEU A 258 17.58 14.91 14.58
CA LEU A 258 17.00 14.51 13.28
C LEU A 258 17.37 15.49 12.16
N ASN A 259 17.32 16.80 12.43
CA ASN A 259 17.78 17.82 11.47
C ASN A 259 19.28 17.72 11.16
N SER A 260 20.13 17.39 12.14
CA SER A 260 21.57 17.18 11.90
C SER A 260 21.86 15.97 10.98
N TYR A 261 20.99 14.96 11.01
CA TYR A 261 21.05 13.82 10.08
C TYR A 261 20.61 14.22 8.66
N GLN A 262 19.80 15.26 8.48
CA GLN A 262 19.49 15.80 7.14
C GLN A 262 20.73 16.24 6.39
N SER A 263 21.69 16.86 7.08
CA SER A 263 22.98 17.21 6.48
C SER A 263 23.77 15.99 6.02
N ARG A 264 23.49 14.79 6.57
CA ARG A 264 24.05 13.52 6.09
C ARG A 264 23.27 12.98 4.89
N ILE A 265 21.94 13.11 4.89
CA ILE A 265 21.07 12.74 3.75
C ILE A 265 21.40 13.56 2.51
N ASN A 266 21.51 14.89 2.65
CA ASN A 266 21.87 15.77 1.54
C ASN A 266 23.23 15.37 0.95
N ARG A 267 24.24 15.16 1.82
CA ARG A 267 25.54 14.66 1.39
C ARG A 267 25.46 13.28 0.73
N PHE A 268 24.64 12.36 1.25
CA PHE A 268 24.43 11.05 0.66
C PHE A 268 23.81 11.15 -0.75
N ASN A 269 22.79 12.00 -0.93
CA ASN A 269 22.15 12.23 -2.22
C ASN A 269 23.10 12.91 -3.22
N GLU A 270 23.97 13.80 -2.75
CA GLU A 270 25.00 14.46 -3.57
C GLU A 270 26.15 13.51 -3.97
N THR A 271 26.52 12.55 -3.11
CA THR A 271 27.69 11.67 -3.32
C THR A 271 27.34 10.29 -3.86
N GLY A 272 26.07 9.87 -3.84
CA GLY A 272 25.59 8.62 -4.43
C GLY A 272 26.07 7.32 -3.79
N ALA A 273 26.82 7.36 -2.69
CA ALA A 273 27.32 6.15 -2.02
C ALA A 273 27.67 6.39 -0.55
N MET A 274 27.45 5.37 0.29
CA MET A 274 28.18 5.23 1.55
C MET A 274 29.08 3.99 1.45
N LEU A 275 30.39 4.19 1.52
CA LEU A 275 31.35 3.14 1.81
C LEU A 275 31.12 2.69 3.26
N ILE A 276 30.57 1.49 3.44
CA ILE A 276 30.49 0.86 4.76
C ILE A 276 31.91 0.39 5.11
N LYS A 277 32.59 1.07 6.04
CA LYS A 277 33.66 0.42 6.81
C LYS A 277 32.99 -0.45 7.88
N MET A 278 33.07 -1.77 7.67
CA MET A 278 32.75 -2.79 8.66
C MET A 278 33.76 -2.75 9.81
#